data_AF-A0A1B8SL19-F1
#
_entry.id   AF-A0A1B8SL19-F1
#
_cell.length_a   1.000
_cell.length_b   1.000
_cell.length_c   1.000
_cell.angle_alpha   90.00
_cell.angle_beta   90.00
_cell.angle_gamma   90.00
#
_symmetry.space_group_name_H-M   'P 1'
#
loop_
_entity.id
_entity.type
_entity.pdbx_description
1 polymer ?
#
loop_
_entity_poly.entity_id
_entity_poly.type
_entity_poly.pdbx_seq_one_letter_code
_entity_poly.pdbx_strand_id
1 'polypeptide(L)' 'MSAYPRRGTTFVHRHFLDLTVNGSTATAMKVTSVRKNTVYYTYATDETSRGAFKMSLENWLKSYGDQS' A
#
# COMPACT_ATOMS: atom_id res chain seq x y z
N MET A 1 -2.47 -11.36 11.45
CA MET A 1 -1.61 -11.21 10.25
C MET A 1 -0.46 -10.26 10.60
N SER A 2 0.76 -10.46 10.09
CA SER A 2 1.89 -9.56 10.41
C SER A 2 1.68 -8.20 9.76
N ALA A 3 1.62 -7.14 10.57
CA ALA A 3 1.55 -5.73 10.18
C ALA A 3 2.72 -5.24 9.30
N TYR A 4 3.79 -6.02 9.23
CA TYR A 4 5.00 -5.64 8.53
C TYR A 4 4.82 -5.79 7.01
N PRO A 5 5.15 -4.75 6.20
CA PRO A 5 5.00 -4.81 4.75
C PRO A 5 5.95 -5.85 4.18
N ARG A 6 5.45 -6.72 3.30
CA ARG A 6 6.26 -7.68 2.55
C ARG A 6 5.94 -7.55 1.08
N ARG A 7 6.90 -7.88 0.20
CA ARG A 7 6.63 -7.94 -1.24
C ARG A 7 5.46 -8.89 -1.51
N GLY A 8 4.50 -8.43 -2.31
CA GLY A 8 3.26 -9.16 -2.61
C GLY A 8 2.13 -8.90 -1.63
N THR A 9 2.36 -8.25 -0.48
CA THR A 9 1.28 -7.85 0.43
C THR A 9 0.32 -6.91 -0.29
N THR A 10 -0.94 -7.31 -0.38
CA THR A 10 -2.02 -6.46 -0.85
C THR A 10 -2.66 -5.72 0.30
N PHE A 11 -3.01 -4.45 0.10
CA PHE A 11 -3.63 -3.62 1.13
C PHE A 11 -4.54 -2.58 0.47
N VAL A 12 -5.52 -2.08 1.23
CA VAL A 12 -6.38 -0.98 0.79
C VAL A 12 -5.77 0.33 1.27
N HIS A 13 -5.44 1.22 0.33
CA HIS A 13 -4.82 2.48 0.68
C HIS A 13 -5.86 3.56 0.94
N ARG A 14 -6.05 3.94 2.21
CA ARG A 14 -7.14 4.83 2.63
C ARG A 14 -7.10 6.21 1.98
N HIS A 15 -5.92 6.75 1.72
CA HIS A 15 -5.76 8.05 1.06
C HIS A 15 -6.19 8.06 -0.42
N PHE A 16 -6.26 6.89 -1.08
CA PHE A 16 -6.82 6.80 -2.43
C PHE A 16 -8.34 6.55 -2.41
N LEU A 17 -8.96 6.30 -1.25
CA LEU A 17 -10.42 6.25 -1.12
C LEU A 17 -11.05 7.63 -1.41
N ASP A 18 -10.35 8.69 -1.01
CA ASP A 18 -10.85 10.07 -1.08
C ASP A 18 -10.71 10.68 -2.49
N LEU A 19 -9.80 10.16 -3.32
CA LEU A 19 -9.68 10.58 -4.72
C LEU A 19 -10.81 10.03 -5.61
N THR A 20 -11.53 9.03 -5.13
CA THR A 20 -12.73 8.49 -5.77
C THR A 20 -13.99 9.08 -5.15
N VAL A 21 -14.14 10.41 -5.24
CA VAL A 21 -15.25 11.23 -4.69
C VAL A 21 -16.65 10.78 -5.14
N ASN A 22 -16.78 9.87 -6.12
CA ASN A 22 -18.06 9.44 -6.70
C ASN A 22 -18.45 7.99 -6.38
N GLY A 23 -18.04 7.44 -5.23
CA GLY A 23 -18.57 6.18 -4.72
C GLY A 23 -17.93 4.92 -5.32
N SER A 24 -16.63 4.95 -5.61
CA SER A 24 -15.91 3.80 -6.14
C SER A 24 -14.95 3.14 -5.15
N THR A 25 -14.91 1.83 -5.28
CA THR A 25 -14.23 0.77 -4.56
C THR A 25 -12.84 1.15 -4.05
N ALA A 26 -12.59 0.85 -2.77
CA ALA A 26 -11.27 0.73 -2.18
C ALA A 26 -10.22 0.26 -3.18
N THR A 27 -9.28 1.14 -3.55
CA THR A 27 -8.26 0.77 -4.51
C THR A 27 -7.25 -0.14 -3.83
N ALA A 28 -7.27 -1.41 -4.22
CA ALA A 28 -6.30 -2.40 -3.76
C ALA A 28 -4.92 -2.06 -4.33
N MET A 29 -3.94 -1.95 -3.45
CA MET A 29 -2.54 -1.74 -3.76
C MET A 29 -1.75 -3.01 -3.41
N LYS A 30 -0.58 -3.19 -4.03
CA LYS A 30 0.37 -4.26 -3.69
C LYS A 30 1.75 -3.71 -3.43
N VAL A 31 2.40 -4.20 -2.39
CA VAL A 31 3.79 -3.88 -2.08
C VAL A 31 4.69 -4.57 -3.10
N THR A 32 5.52 -3.80 -3.80
CA THR A 32 6.47 -4.30 -4.81
C THR A 32 7.84 -4.57 -4.19
N SER A 33 8.26 -3.77 -3.20
CA SER A 33 9.49 -4.00 -2.44
C SER A 33 9.52 -3.22 -1.12
N VAL A 34 10.37 -3.66 -0.18
CA VAL A 34 10.70 -2.90 1.04
C VAL A 34 12.22 -2.78 1.09
N ARG A 35 12.75 -1.55 1.13
CA ARG A 35 14.20 -1.28 1.14
C ARG A 35 14.51 -0.12 2.07
N LYS A 36 15.53 -0.24 2.93
CA LYS A 36 16.03 0.84 3.79
C LYS A 36 14.90 1.65 4.47
N ASN A 37 13.99 0.97 5.17
CA ASN A 37 12.81 1.58 5.82
C ASN A 37 11.85 2.35 4.88
N THR A 38 11.86 2.03 3.59
CA THR A 38 10.92 2.56 2.59
C THR A 38 10.14 1.41 1.98
N VAL A 39 8.81 1.56 1.97
CA VAL A 39 7.87 0.62 1.35
C VAL A 39 7.52 1.17 -0.03
N TYR A 40 7.72 0.37 -1.06
CA TYR A 40 7.33 0.68 -2.43
C TYR A 40 6.12 -0.16 -2.80
N TYR A 41 5.14 0.46 -3.44
CA TYR A 41 3.89 -0.19 -3.80
C TYR A 41 3.29 0.40 -5.07
N THR A 42 2.35 -0.32 -5.66
CA THR A 42 1.65 0.06 -6.89
C THR A 42 0.20 -0.44 -6.83
N TYR A 43 -0.62 -0.06 -7.81
CA TYR A 43 -1.96 -0.61 -7.98
C TYR A 43 -1.89 -2.14 -8.12
N ALA A 44 -2.81 -2.87 -7.47
CA ALA A 44 -2.80 -4.33 -7.51
C ALA A 44 -2.96 -4.86 -8.95
N THR A 45 -3.77 -4.17 -9.75
CA THR A 45 -4.07 -4.46 -11.17
C THR A 45 -2.95 -4.12 -12.15
N ASP A 46 -1.95 -3.33 -11.73
CA ASP A 46 -0.84 -2.97 -12.60
C ASP A 46 0.24 -4.07 -12.54
N GLU A 47 0.33 -4.87 -13.62
CA GLU A 47 1.31 -5.96 -13.76
C GLU A 47 2.71 -5.48 -14.17
N THR A 48 2.85 -4.21 -14.56
CA THR A 48 4.06 -3.68 -15.19
C THR A 48 4.91 -2.79 -14.26
N SER A 49 4.31 -2.20 -13.21
CA SER A 49 4.99 -1.18 -12.40
C SER A 49 5.92 -1.69 -11.29
N ARG A 50 7.13 -1.11 -11.25
CA ARG A 50 8.19 -1.34 -10.25
C ARG A 50 8.04 -0.52 -8.95
N GLY A 51 6.83 -0.19 -8.53
CA GLY A 51 6.56 0.63 -7.33
C GLY A 51 6.46 2.12 -7.65
N ALA A 52 5.35 2.53 -8.26
CA ALA A 52 5.05 3.92 -8.59
C ALA A 52 4.90 4.82 -7.36
N PHE A 53 4.56 4.23 -6.20
CA PHE A 53 4.37 4.92 -4.94
C PHE A 53 5.35 4.42 -3.89
N LYS A 54 5.68 5.29 -2.92
CA LYS A 54 6.52 4.95 -1.79
C LYS A 54 6.07 5.66 -0.52
N MET A 55 6.28 5.01 0.62
CA MET A 55 6.13 5.63 1.94
C MET A 55 7.20 5.10 2.91
N SER A 56 7.44 5.82 4.01
CA SER A 56 8.31 5.30 5.06
C SER A 56 7.65 4.09 5.76
N LEU A 57 8.49 3.18 6.27
CA LEU A 57 8.03 2.05 7.09
C LEU A 57 7.29 2.53 8.33
N GLU A 58 7.71 3.65 8.92
CA GLU A 58 7.01 4.27 10.05
C GLU A 58 5.58 4.67 9.68
N ASN A 59 5.39 5.36 8.54
CA ASN A 59 4.06 5.76 8.09
C ASN A 59 3.19 4.56 7.73
N TRP A 60 3.80 3.50 7.17
CA TRP A 60 3.11 2.24 6.95
C TRP A 60 2.59 1.66 8.27
N LEU A 61 3.45 1.51 9.27
CA LEU A 61 3.08 0.93 10.56
C LEU A 61 2.02 1.78 11.27
N LYS A 62 2.10 3.11 11.19
CA LYS A 62 1.06 4.02 11.70
C LYS A 62 -0.29 3.84 10.99
N SER A 63 -0.27 3.57 9.69
CA SER A 63 -1.49 3.52 8.86
C SER A 63 -2.15 2.14 8.83
N TYR A 64 -1.34 1.08 8.88
CA TYR A 64 -1.77 -0.31 8.64
C TYR A 64 -1.31 -1.29 9.72
N GLY A 65 -0.49 -0.85 10.67
CA GLY A 65 0.12 -1.73 11.65
C GLY A 65 -0.80 -2.18 12.78
N ASP A 66 -1.98 -1.57 12.90
CA ASP A 66 -2.92 -1.77 14.01
C ASP A 66 -4.18 -2.56 13.60
N GLN A 67 -4.14 -3.31 12.49
CA GLN A 67 -5.28 -4.14 12.04
C GLN A 67 -5.30 -5.54 12.69
N SER A 68 -4.89 -5.66 13.96
CA SER A 68 -4.98 -6.88 14.76
C SER A 68 -6.29 -6.99 15.51
#